data_AF-A0A0H5QPR6-F1
#
_entry.id   AF-A0A0H5QPR6-F1
#
_cell.length_a   1.000
_cell.length_b   1.000
_cell.length_c   1.000
_cell.angle_alpha   90.00
_cell.angle_beta   90.00
_cell.angle_gamma   90.00
#
_symmetry.space_group_name_H-M   'P 1'
#
loop_
_entity.id
_entity.type
_entity.pdbx_description
1 polymer ?
#
loop_
_entity_poly.entity_id
_entity_poly.type
_entity_poly.pdbx_seq_one_letter_code
_entity_poly.pdbx_strand_id
1 'polypeptide(L)'
;MKQEDYQGLDMFRNCTLYVTCEPCIMCASLLSQIRIKKVYFGCFNERFGGNGSVYSVHDSVGDFGYEVVSGVRQDRAIELLKAFYGAGNPNAPESKRARKLTSELHV
;
A
#
# COMPACT_ATOMS: atom_id res chain seq x y z
N MET A 1 24.11 -7.78 6.07
CA MET A 1 23.36 -7.34 7.26
C MET A 1 23.39 -8.48 8.26
N LYS A 2 23.78 -8.22 9.52
CA LYS A 2 23.96 -9.28 10.51
C LYS A 2 22.64 -9.54 11.24
N GLN A 3 22.44 -10.77 11.69
CA GLN A 3 21.25 -11.24 12.43
C GLN A 3 20.97 -10.41 13.70
N GLU A 4 21.99 -9.76 14.25
CA GLU A 4 21.97 -9.00 15.50
C GLU A 4 21.17 -7.68 15.41
N ASP A 5 20.94 -7.13 14.21
CA ASP A 5 20.21 -5.87 14.00
C ASP A 5 18.67 -6.02 14.12
N TYR A 6 18.15 -7.25 14.25
CA TYR A 6 16.71 -7.57 14.24
C TYR A 6 16.05 -7.62 15.63
N GLN A 7 16.77 -7.28 16.71
CA GLN A 7 16.29 -7.42 18.10
C GLN A 7 14.94 -6.72 18.40
N GLY A 8 14.47 -5.79 17.56
CA GLY A 8 13.14 -5.17 17.66
C GLY A 8 12.13 -5.53 16.58
N LEU A 9 12.51 -6.28 15.54
CA LEU A 9 11.66 -6.53 14.37
C LEU A 9 10.77 -7.76 14.51
N ASP A 10 11.04 -8.61 15.51
CA ASP A 10 10.27 -9.85 15.74
C ASP A 10 8.78 -9.58 16.02
N MET A 11 8.44 -8.41 16.57
CA MET A 11 7.05 -8.02 16.80
C MET A 11 6.19 -8.05 15.53
N PHE A 12 6.78 -7.73 14.37
CA PHE A 12 6.04 -7.66 13.10
C PHE A 12 5.69 -9.04 12.54
N ARG A 13 6.37 -10.10 12.98
CA ARG A 13 6.06 -11.48 12.58
C ARG A 13 4.68 -11.96 13.00
N ASN A 14 4.08 -11.29 13.98
CA ASN A 14 2.73 -11.56 14.44
C ASN A 14 1.73 -10.46 14.00
N CYS A 15 2.19 -9.42 13.31
CA CYS A 15 1.34 -8.32 12.86
C CYS A 15 0.66 -8.64 11.52
N THR A 16 -0.57 -8.13 11.39
CA THR A 16 -1.32 -8.12 10.13
C THR A 16 -1.53 -6.68 9.70
N LEU A 17 -1.18 -6.37 8.45
CA LEU A 17 -1.41 -5.05 7.86
C LEU A 17 -2.73 -5.05 7.09
N TYR A 18 -3.55 -4.03 7.30
CA TYR A 18 -4.68 -3.69 6.46
C TYR A 18 -4.40 -2.36 5.76
N VAL A 19 -4.50 -2.33 4.45
CA VAL A 19 -4.23 -1.12 3.65
C VAL A 19 -5.27 -1.00 2.53
N THR A 20 -5.69 0.21 2.17
CA THR A 20 -6.74 0.39 1.16
C THR A 20 -6.27 0.09 -0.25
N CYS A 21 -5.02 0.41 -0.58
CA CYS A 21 -4.40 0.17 -1.89
C CYS A 21 -3.24 -0.82 -1.76
N GLU A 22 -3.05 -1.66 -2.78
CA GLU A 22 -1.96 -2.63 -2.85
C GLU A 22 -0.60 -1.97 -2.56
N PRO A 23 0.23 -2.55 -1.66
CA PRO A 23 1.58 -2.09 -1.40
C PRO A 23 2.38 -2.00 -2.71
N CYS A 24 3.08 -0.89 -2.93
CA CYS A 24 4.01 -0.81 -4.05
C CYS A 24 5.24 -1.70 -3.81
N ILE A 25 6.07 -1.90 -4.84
CA ILE A 25 7.30 -2.73 -4.76
C ILE A 25 8.19 -2.34 -3.56
N MET A 26 8.34 -1.04 -3.27
CA MET A 26 9.12 -0.56 -2.12
C MET A 26 8.51 -1.05 -0.80
N CYS A 27 7.20 -0.84 -0.60
CA CYS A 27 6.50 -1.28 0.60
C CYS A 27 6.53 -2.81 0.73
N ALA A 28 6.29 -3.52 -0.37
CA ALA A 28 6.29 -4.98 -0.39
C ALA A 28 7.67 -5.56 0.00
N SER A 29 8.76 -4.94 -0.47
CA SER A 29 10.13 -5.32 -0.09
C SER A 29 10.41 -5.08 1.39
N LEU A 30 9.98 -3.93 1.95
CA LEU A 30 10.09 -3.67 3.38
C LEU A 30 9.32 -4.69 4.21
N LEU A 31 8.08 -4.99 3.83
CA LEU A 31 7.20 -5.95 4.52
C LEU A 31 7.81 -7.36 4.54
N SER A 32 8.46 -7.76 3.45
CA SER A 32 9.25 -8.98 3.34
C SER A 32 10.46 -8.98 4.29
N GLN A 33 11.25 -7.89 4.31
CA GLN A 33 12.44 -7.77 5.16
C GLN A 33 12.11 -7.82 6.66
N ILE A 34 11.01 -7.18 7.08
CA ILE A 34 10.54 -7.23 8.48
C ILE A 34 9.75 -8.52 8.80
N ARG A 35 9.56 -9.41 7.81
CA ARG A 35 8.85 -10.68 7.93
C ARG A 35 7.43 -10.52 8.49
N ILE A 36 6.64 -9.60 7.93
CA ILE A 36 5.26 -9.44 8.36
C ILE A 36 4.47 -10.74 8.16
N LYS A 37 3.51 -11.02 9.05
CA LYS A 37 2.67 -12.22 8.92
C LYS A 37 1.82 -12.21 7.66
N LYS A 38 1.05 -11.12 7.50
CA LYS A 38 -0.06 -11.07 6.55
C LYS A 38 -0.43 -9.66 6.15
N VAL A 39 -0.85 -9.49 4.91
CA VAL A 39 -1.32 -8.23 4.35
C VAL A 39 -2.70 -8.42 3.72
N TYR A 40 -3.64 -7.57 4.09
CA TYR A 40 -4.93 -7.41 3.43
C TYR A 40 -4.93 -6.08 2.68
N PHE A 41 -5.33 -6.10 1.40
CA PHE A 41 -5.53 -4.85 0.66
C PHE A 41 -6.84 -4.80 -0.13
N GLY A 42 -7.31 -3.57 -0.35
CA GLY A 42 -8.56 -3.31 -1.04
C GLY A 42 -8.44 -3.31 -2.56
N CYS A 43 -7.90 -2.23 -3.13
CA CYS A 43 -7.75 -2.11 -4.58
C CYS A 43 -6.33 -2.41 -5.05
N PHE A 44 -6.22 -2.93 -6.27
CA PHE A 44 -4.94 -3.18 -6.94
C PHE A 44 -4.23 -1.88 -7.34
N ASN A 45 -2.90 -1.94 -7.41
CA ASN A 45 -2.04 -0.84 -7.84
C ASN A 45 -1.38 -1.19 -9.17
N GLU A 46 -2.10 -0.94 -10.26
CA GLU A 46 -1.69 -1.33 -11.62
C GLU A 46 -0.37 -0.70 -12.10
N ARG A 47 0.06 0.41 -11.48
CA ARG A 47 1.26 1.14 -11.91
C ARG A 47 2.51 0.78 -11.11
N PHE A 48 2.36 0.43 -9.83
CA PHE A 48 3.50 0.25 -8.92
C PHE A 48 3.39 -0.96 -7.98
N GLY A 49 2.34 -1.78 -8.10
CA GLY A 49 1.99 -2.84 -7.16
C GLY A 49 3.05 -3.93 -7.02
N GLY A 50 3.42 -4.22 -5.78
CA GLY A 50 4.43 -5.22 -5.41
C GLY A 50 3.85 -6.54 -4.88
N ASN A 51 2.51 -6.68 -4.87
CA ASN A 51 1.83 -7.86 -4.35
C ASN A 51 1.02 -8.58 -5.44
N GLY A 52 1.41 -8.43 -6.71
CA GLY A 52 0.83 -9.16 -7.84
C GLY A 52 0.44 -8.30 -9.05
N SER A 53 0.21 -6.99 -8.91
CA SER A 53 -0.17 -6.18 -10.08
C SER A 53 0.97 -5.97 -11.07
N VAL A 54 2.13 -5.52 -10.59
CA VAL A 54 3.32 -5.29 -11.45
C VAL A 54 4.37 -6.36 -11.19
N TYR A 55 4.60 -6.67 -9.92
CA TYR A 55 5.54 -7.71 -9.51
C TYR A 55 5.07 -8.38 -8.22
N SER A 56 5.43 -9.64 -8.00
CA SER A 56 5.00 -10.42 -6.82
C SER A 56 6.14 -10.55 -5.81
N VAL A 57 6.51 -9.44 -5.14
CA VAL A 57 7.57 -9.47 -4.11
C VAL A 57 7.16 -10.37 -2.92
N HIS A 58 5.88 -10.35 -2.57
CA HIS A 58 5.31 -11.16 -1.50
C HIS A 58 5.43 -12.68 -1.72
N ASP A 59 5.59 -13.12 -2.97
CA ASP A 59 5.66 -14.53 -3.38
C ASP A 59 7.12 -15.02 -3.53
N SER A 60 8.04 -14.37 -2.82
CA SER A 60 9.45 -14.76 -2.85
C SER A 60 9.68 -16.11 -2.15
N VAL A 61 10.50 -16.96 -2.77
CA VAL A 61 10.82 -18.30 -2.26
C VAL A 61 11.64 -18.21 -0.96
N GLY A 62 11.25 -18.98 0.06
CA GLY A 62 11.96 -19.09 1.34
C GLY A 62 11.39 -18.19 2.45
N ASP A 63 12.25 -17.74 3.38
CA ASP A 63 11.88 -16.98 4.59
C ASP A 63 11.40 -15.53 4.35
N PHE A 64 11.29 -15.10 3.10
CA PHE A 64 11.03 -13.71 2.72
C PHE A 64 9.63 -13.48 2.13
N GLY A 65 8.84 -14.54 1.92
CA GLY A 65 7.44 -14.44 1.52
C GLY A 65 6.50 -14.09 2.68
N TYR A 66 5.30 -13.61 2.35
CA TYR A 66 4.23 -13.36 3.34
C TYR A 66 2.83 -13.51 2.74
N GLU A 67 1.85 -13.83 3.59
CA GLU A 67 0.48 -14.06 3.14
C GLU A 67 -0.19 -12.78 2.66
N VAL A 68 -0.93 -12.88 1.55
CA VAL A 68 -1.68 -11.75 0.97
C VAL A 68 -3.14 -12.14 0.74
N VAL A 69 -4.05 -11.24 1.11
CA VAL A 69 -5.47 -11.29 0.74
C VAL A 69 -5.82 -9.98 0.04
N SER A 70 -6.17 -10.08 -1.24
CA SER A 70 -6.50 -8.95 -2.11
C SER A 70 -8.01 -8.73 -2.21
N GLY A 71 -8.42 -7.58 -2.74
CA GLY A 71 -9.83 -7.30 -3.09
C GLY A 71 -10.74 -6.95 -1.91
N VAL A 72 -10.20 -6.70 -0.71
CA VAL A 72 -11.02 -6.44 0.49
C VAL A 72 -11.73 -5.09 0.38
N ARG A 73 -13.04 -5.11 0.11
CA ARG A 73 -13.85 -3.90 -0.14
C ARG A 73 -13.26 -3.04 -1.26
N GLN A 74 -12.82 -3.68 -2.34
CA GLN A 74 -12.16 -3.05 -3.48
C GLN A 74 -12.88 -1.80 -3.99
N ASP A 75 -14.20 -1.85 -4.19
CA ASP A 75 -14.96 -0.73 -4.73
C ASP A 75 -14.84 0.52 -3.85
N ARG A 76 -14.98 0.36 -2.53
CA ARG A 76 -14.81 1.47 -1.58
C ARG A 76 -13.38 2.01 -1.59
N ALA A 77 -12.37 1.15 -1.72
CA ALA A 77 -10.98 1.61 -1.82
C ALA A 77 -10.72 2.43 -3.08
N ILE A 78 -11.30 2.01 -4.22
CA ILE A 78 -11.24 2.74 -5.49
C ILE A 78 -11.96 4.09 -5.37
N GLU A 79 -13.15 4.11 -4.76
CA GLU A 79 -13.92 5.34 -4.53
C GLU A 79 -13.14 6.35 -3.70
N LEU A 80 -12.46 5.93 -2.63
CA LEU A 80 -11.61 6.81 -1.82
C LEU A 80 -10.49 7.46 -2.64
N LEU A 81 -9.79 6.70 -3.48
CA LEU A 81 -8.73 7.25 -4.35
C LEU A 81 -9.31 8.21 -5.39
N LYS A 82 -10.46 7.87 -6.01
CA LYS A 82 -11.14 8.73 -6.97
C LYS A 82 -11.59 10.05 -6.31
N ALA A 83 -12.15 10.00 -5.11
CA ALA A 83 -12.54 11.18 -4.36
C ALA A 83 -11.32 12.07 -4.05
N PHE A 84 -10.22 11.49 -3.58
CA PHE A 84 -8.98 12.22 -3.30
C PHE A 84 -8.42 12.96 -4.54
N TYR A 85 -8.26 12.26 -5.67
CA TYR A 85 -7.75 12.89 -6.90
C TYR A 85 -8.78 13.78 -7.61
N GLY A 86 -10.07 13.54 -7.38
CA GLY A 86 -11.16 14.38 -7.85
C GLY A 86 -11.16 15.76 -7.19
N ALA A 87 -10.92 15.80 -5.88
CA ALA A 87 -10.90 17.04 -5.11
C ALA A 87 -9.78 18.02 -5.52
N GLY A 88 -8.69 17.50 -6.08
CA GLY A 88 -7.52 18.28 -6.45
C GLY A 88 -6.66 18.68 -5.24
N ASN A 89 -5.45 19.19 -5.51
CA ASN A 89 -4.52 19.58 -4.45
C ASN A 89 -4.73 21.06 -4.07
N PRO A 90 -5.25 21.38 -2.87
CA PRO A 90 -5.43 22.78 -2.44
C PRO A 90 -4.11 23.53 -2.30
N ASN A 91 -3.02 22.82 -2.02
CA ASN A 91 -1.69 23.38 -1.85
C ASN A 91 -0.94 23.55 -3.19
N ALA A 92 -1.50 23.11 -4.31
CA ALA A 92 -0.89 23.35 -5.61
C ALA A 92 -0.98 24.85 -5.96
N PRO A 93 0.11 25.47 -6.43
CA PRO A 93 0.09 26.83 -6.97
C PRO A 93 -0.98 26.96 -8.04
N GLU A 94 -1.66 28.10 -8.11
CA GLU A 94 -2.79 28.31 -9.02
C GLU A 94 -2.39 28.07 -10.49
N SER A 95 -1.18 28.50 -10.88
CA SER A 95 -0.61 28.26 -12.22
C SER A 95 -0.41 26.78 -12.58
N LYS A 96 -0.31 25.90 -11.58
CA LYS A 96 -0.12 24.44 -11.75
C LYS A 96 -1.39 23.65 -11.43
N ARG A 97 -2.49 24.33 -11.11
CA ARG A 97 -3.73 23.69 -10.70
C ARG A 97 -4.52 23.26 -11.93
N ALA A 98 -4.38 22.00 -12.32
CA ALA A 98 -5.08 21.43 -13.47
C ALA A 98 -6.61 21.30 -13.29
N ARG A 99 -7.11 21.34 -12.04
CA ARG A 99 -8.54 21.18 -11.70
C ARG A 99 -8.96 22.16 -10.60
N LYS A 100 -10.14 22.75 -10.73
CA LYS A 100 -10.72 23.58 -9.65
C LYS A 100 -10.97 22.70 -8.42
N LEU A 101 -10.70 23.25 -7.23
CA LEU A 101 -10.99 22.56 -5.98
C LEU A 101 -12.49 22.43 -5.82
N THR A 102 -12.96 21.24 -5.47
CA THR A 102 -14.34 21.03 -5.05
C THR A 102 -14.51 21.48 -3.60
N SER A 103 -15.57 22.22 -3.30
CA SER A 103 -15.83 22.81 -1.97
C SER A 103 -16.30 21.80 -0.91
N GLU A 104 -16.49 20.53 -1.27
CA GLU A 104 -17.01 19.50 -0.37
C GLU A 104 -16.01 18.34 -0.24
N LEU A 105 -15.19 18.39 0.80
CA LEU A 105 -14.60 17.20 1.41
C LEU A 105 -15.37 16.97 2.72
N HIS A 106 -16.48 16.24 2.64
CA HIS A 106 -17.01 15.59 3.84
C HIS A 106 -16.12 14.39 4.13
N VAL A 107 -15.15 14.60 5.04
CA VAL A 107 -14.47 13.50 5.74
C VAL A 107 -15.44 12.92 6.75
#